data_AF-A0A1W9USV2-F1
#
_entry.id   AF-A0A1W9USV2-F1
#
_cell.length_a   1.000
_cell.length_b   1.000
_cell.length_c   1.000
_cell.angle_alpha   90.00
_cell.angle_beta   90.00
_cell.angle_gamma   90.00
#
_symmetry.space_group_name_H-M   'P 1'
#
loop_
_entity.id
_entity.type
_entity.pdbx_description
1 polymer ?
#
loop_
_entity_poly.entity_id
_entity_poly.type
_entity_poly.pdbx_seq_one_letter_code
_entity_poly.pdbx_strand_id
1 'polypeptide(L)'
;MALVGLSFAVFGEKGALRLHQVRQHQAQLMAQVQQLNVSNLLLRNEVTALQTDDRYLEQVARGQLSFVRDGELVYQFLPRSR
;
A
#
# COMPACT_ATOMS: atom_id res chain seq x y z
N MET A 1 37.37 -36.78 -1.77
CA MET A 1 37.70 -35.52 -2.48
C MET A 1 36.53 -34.94 -3.27
N ALA A 2 35.74 -35.74 -4.01
CA ALA A 2 34.59 -35.23 -4.80
C ALA A 2 33.45 -34.61 -3.97
N LEU A 3 33.13 -35.17 -2.80
CA LEU A 3 32.02 -34.68 -1.94
C LEU A 3 32.28 -33.26 -1.39
N VAL A 4 33.53 -32.94 -1.06
CA VAL A 4 33.92 -31.64 -0.51
C VAL A 4 33.78 -30.53 -1.57
N GLY A 5 34.14 -30.83 -2.83
CA GLY A 5 33.96 -29.89 -3.95
C GLY A 5 32.50 -29.59 -4.24
N LEU A 6 31.61 -30.59 -4.13
CA LEU A 6 30.17 -30.41 -4.35
C LEU A 6 29.53 -29.56 -3.24
N SER A 7 29.93 -29.75 -1.99
CA SER A 7 29.51 -28.87 -0.89
C SER A 7 30.02 -27.44 -1.08
N PHE A 8 31.24 -27.22 -1.56
CA PHE A 8 31.72 -25.86 -1.86
C PHE A 8 31.02 -25.21 -3.06
N ALA A 9 30.53 -25.99 -4.04
CA ALA A 9 29.74 -25.45 -5.14
C ALA A 9 28.33 -25.01 -4.70
N VAL A 10 27.73 -25.71 -3.73
CA VAL A 10 26.42 -25.37 -3.16
C VAL A 10 26.52 -24.27 -2.09
N PHE A 11 27.58 -24.29 -1.26
CA PHE A 11 27.75 -23.45 -0.06
C PHE A 11 28.90 -22.42 -0.13
N GLY A 12 29.71 -22.39 -1.19
CA GLY A 12 30.76 -21.37 -1.35
C GLY A 12 30.19 -19.97 -1.54
N GLU A 13 30.99 -18.92 -1.31
CA GLU A 13 30.57 -17.49 -1.28
C GLU A 13 29.72 -17.00 -2.48
N LYS A 14 29.75 -17.71 -3.62
CA LYS A 14 28.97 -17.45 -4.84
C LYS A 14 28.04 -18.61 -5.24
N GLY A 15 27.74 -19.51 -4.31
CA GLY A 15 27.00 -20.75 -4.55
C GLY A 15 25.55 -20.53 -4.96
N ALA A 16 24.96 -21.57 -5.56
CA ALA A 16 23.61 -21.54 -6.13
C ALA A 16 22.52 -21.08 -5.15
N LEU A 17 22.70 -21.32 -3.85
CA LEU A 17 21.79 -20.89 -2.79
C LEU A 17 21.70 -19.36 -2.67
N ARG A 18 22.84 -18.65 -2.70
CA ARG A 18 22.89 -17.18 -2.64
C ARG A 18 22.20 -16.58 -3.86
N LEU A 19 22.46 -17.13 -5.05
CA LEU A 19 21.81 -16.68 -6.28
C LEU A 19 20.29 -16.88 -6.22
N HIS A 20 19.83 -18.01 -5.67
CA HIS A 20 18.41 -18.27 -5.47
C HIS A 20 17.76 -17.26 -4.51
N GLN A 21 18.40 -17.00 -3.36
CA GLN A 21 17.93 -15.99 -2.40
C GLN A 21 17.84 -14.60 -3.03
N VAL A 22 18.87 -14.16 -3.76
CA VAL A 22 18.87 -12.86 -4.44
C VAL A 22 17.75 -12.77 -5.48
N ARG A 23 17.52 -13.84 -6.25
CA ARG A 23 16.41 -13.89 -7.21
C ARG A 23 15.05 -13.83 -6.52
N GLN A 24 14.88 -14.53 -5.40
CA GLN A 24 13.65 -14.47 -4.60
C GLN A 24 13.42 -13.07 -4.04
N HIS A 25 14.45 -12.44 -3.47
CA HIS A 25 14.36 -11.05 -3.01
C HIS A 25 14.01 -10.10 -4.17
N GLN A 26 14.66 -10.24 -5.32
CA GLN A 26 14.33 -9.43 -6.50
C GLN A 26 12.87 -9.60 -6.92
N ALA A 27 12.35 -10.84 -6.95
CA ALA A 27 10.95 -11.11 -7.26
C ALA A 27 9.99 -10.47 -6.23
N GLN A 28 10.32 -10.56 -4.95
CA GLN A 28 9.53 -9.92 -3.88
C GLN A 28 9.53 -8.39 -3.99
N LEU A 29 10.67 -7.78 -4.30
CA LEU A 29 10.76 -6.33 -4.52
C LEU A 29 9.95 -5.93 -5.76
N MET A 30 10.02 -6.70 -6.85
CA MET A 30 9.21 -6.43 -8.04
C MET A 30 7.71 -6.51 -7.76
N ALA A 31 7.27 -7.51 -6.99
CA ALA A 31 5.88 -7.63 -6.57
C ALA A 31 5.44 -6.43 -5.72
N GLN A 32 6.27 -5.98 -4.78
CA GLN A 32 6.00 -4.79 -3.96
C GLN A 32 5.91 -3.52 -4.82
N VAL A 33 6.81 -3.35 -5.78
CA VAL A 33 6.77 -2.21 -6.72
C VAL A 33 5.46 -2.23 -7.52
N GLN A 34 5.04 -3.39 -8.02
CA GLN A 34 3.76 -3.50 -8.72
C GLN A 34 2.57 -3.14 -7.82
N GLN A 35 2.55 -3.63 -6.59
CA GLN A 35 1.49 -3.31 -5.64
C GLN A 35 1.45 -1.81 -5.29
N LEU A 36 2.61 -1.19 -5.08
CA LEU A 36 2.73 0.24 -4.84
C LEU A 36 2.27 1.06 -6.04
N ASN A 37 2.59 0.65 -7.26
CA ASN A 37 2.13 1.34 -8.48
C ASN A 37 0.60 1.29 -8.60
N VAL A 38 -0.02 0.14 -8.34
CA VAL A 38 -1.48 0.02 -8.34
C VAL A 38 -2.11 0.92 -7.27
N SER A 39 -1.58 0.89 -6.05
CA SER A 39 -2.04 1.76 -4.96
C SER A 39 -1.91 3.24 -5.32
N ASN A 40 -0.77 3.63 -5.90
CA ASN A 40 -0.53 5.01 -6.32
C ASN A 40 -1.53 5.47 -7.40
N LEU A 41 -1.84 4.61 -8.38
CA LEU A 41 -2.86 4.91 -9.39
C LEU A 41 -4.24 5.11 -8.77
N LEU A 42 -4.66 4.24 -7.84
CA LEU A 42 -5.94 4.36 -7.15
C LEU A 42 -6.02 5.66 -6.34
N LEU A 43 -4.99 5.97 -5.55
CA LEU A 43 -4.91 7.19 -4.76
C LEU A 43 -4.94 8.44 -5.64
N ARG A 44 -4.24 8.43 -6.78
CA ARG A 44 -4.30 9.56 -7.73
C ARG A 44 -5.69 9.77 -8.29
N ASN A 45 -6.39 8.68 -8.67
CA ASN A 45 -7.75 8.77 -9.15
C ASN A 45 -8.69 9.32 -8.09
N GLU A 46 -8.51 8.91 -6.83
CA GLU A 46 -9.30 9.42 -5.70
C GLU A 46 -9.02 10.91 -5.46
N VAL A 47 -7.75 11.35 -5.48
CA VAL A 47 -7.39 12.77 -5.41
C VAL A 47 -8.02 13.55 -6.56
N THR A 48 -7.99 13.03 -7.78
CA THR A 48 -8.64 13.70 -8.92
C THR A 48 -10.14 13.79 -8.72
N ALA A 49 -10.82 12.72 -8.28
CA ALA A 49 -12.26 12.75 -8.02
C ALA A 49 -12.63 13.75 -6.93
N LEU A 50 -11.82 13.85 -5.86
CA LEU A 50 -11.97 14.85 -4.81
C LEU A 50 -11.75 16.29 -5.32
N GLN A 51 -10.91 16.49 -6.32
CA GLN A 51 -10.61 17.82 -6.86
C GLN A 51 -11.60 18.29 -7.93
N THR A 52 -12.19 17.37 -8.69
CA THR A 52 -13.07 17.72 -9.82
C THR A 52 -14.56 17.65 -9.49
N ASP A 53 -14.95 16.96 -8.42
CA ASP A 53 -16.34 16.86 -7.99
C ASP A 53 -16.52 17.46 -6.59
N ASP A 54 -16.93 18.73 -6.55
CA ASP A 54 -17.23 19.47 -5.33
C ASP A 54 -18.29 18.77 -4.46
N ARG A 55 -19.24 18.04 -5.06
CA ARG A 55 -20.28 17.30 -4.31
C ARG A 55 -19.69 16.05 -3.65
N TYR A 56 -18.81 15.35 -4.35
CA TYR A 56 -18.09 14.20 -3.78
C TYR A 56 -17.16 14.64 -2.64
N LEU A 57 -16.43 15.74 -2.83
CA LEU A 57 -15.59 16.35 -1.80
C LEU A 57 -16.40 16.74 -0.55
N GLU A 58 -17.55 17.40 -0.74
CA GLU A 58 -18.43 17.78 0.37
C GLU A 58 -19.00 16.55 1.10
N GLN A 59 -19.36 15.49 0.38
CA GLN A 59 -19.84 14.25 0.98
C GLN A 59 -18.76 13.57 1.84
N VAL A 60 -17.52 13.50 1.35
CA VAL A 60 -16.39 12.92 2.10
C VAL A 60 -16.04 13.81 3.31
N ALA A 61 -15.99 15.12 3.13
CA ALA A 61 -15.71 16.09 4.20
C ALA A 61 -16.73 15.98 5.35
N ARG A 62 -18.03 15.93 5.04
CA ARG A 62 -19.10 15.81 6.04
C ARG A 62 -19.20 14.42 6.66
N GLY A 63 -19.06 13.37 5.84
CA GLY A 63 -19.30 11.99 6.26
C GLY A 63 -18.12 11.33 6.98
N GLN A 64 -16.89 11.53 6.50
CA GLN A 64 -15.71 10.85 7.04
C GLN A 64 -14.87 11.74 7.96
N LEU A 65 -14.86 13.04 7.69
CA LEU A 65 -13.99 13.99 8.40
C LEU A 65 -14.75 14.95 9.34
N SER A 66 -16.09 14.89 9.34
CA SER A 66 -16.97 15.79 10.12
C SER A 66 -16.66 17.29 9.95
N PHE A 67 -16.12 17.67 8.78
CA PHE A 67 -15.87 19.07 8.45
C PHE A 67 -17.19 19.80 8.19
N VAL A 68 -17.25 21.06 8.63
CA VAL A 68 -18.36 21.99 8.40
C VAL A 68 -17.85 23.31 7.85
N ARG A 69 -18.67 23.97 7.02
CA ARG A 69 -18.35 25.32 6.53
C ARG A 69 -18.58 26.35 7.63
N ASP A 70 -17.90 27.49 7.53
CA ASP A 70 -18.15 28.63 8.39
C ASP A 70 -19.63 29.03 8.33
N GLY A 71 -20.29 29.08 9.50
CA GLY A 71 -21.71 29.40 9.65
C GLY A 71 -22.67 28.21 9.70
N GLU A 72 -22.19 26.96 9.59
CA GLU A 72 -23.04 25.77 9.73
C GLU A 72 -23.05 25.19 11.16
N LEU A 73 -24.23 24.76 11.64
CA LEU A 73 -24.43 24.11 12.94
C LEU A 73 -24.47 22.59 12.80
N VAL A 74 -23.54 21.88 13.46
CA VAL A 74 -23.53 20.40 13.53
C VAL A 74 -24.53 19.93 14.57
N TYR A 75 -25.53 19.15 14.16
CA TYR A 75 -26.41 18.43 15.08
C TYR A 75 -25.91 17.00 15.24
N GLN A 76 -25.39 16.66 16.43
CA GLN A 76 -25.03 15.29 16.78
C GLN A 76 -26.11 14.70 17.68
N PHE A 77 -26.83 13.69 17.18
CA PHE A 77 -27.84 12.99 17.96
C PHE A 77 -27.18 11.86 18.75
N LEU A 78 -27.14 12.02 20.07
CA LEU A 78 -26.70 10.94 20.96
C LEU A 78 -27.77 9.84 20.96
N PRO A 79 -27.39 8.55 20.86
CA PRO A 79 -28.34 7.46 20.94
C PRO A 79 -29.02 7.48 22.32
N ARG A 80 -30.35 7.45 22.33
CA ARG A 80 -31.14 7.41 23.56
C ARG A 80 -30.85 6.08 24.26
N SER A 81 -30.13 6.14 25.38
CA SER A 81 -30.04 5.00 26.30
C SER A 81 -31.45 4.67 26.78
N ARG A 82 -31.89 3.44 26.53
CA ARG A 82 -33.11 2.86 27.12
C ARG A 82 -32.79 2.23 28.45
#